data_AF-A0A2V1CCE1-F1
#
_entry.id   AF-A0A2V1CCE1-F1
#
_cell.length_a   1.000
_cell.length_b   1.000
_cell.length_c   1.000
_cell.angle_alpha   90.00
_cell.angle_beta   90.00
_cell.angle_gamma   90.00
#
_symmetry.space_group_name_H-M   'P 1'
#
loop_
_entity.id
_entity.type
_entity.pdbx_description
1 polymer ?
#
loop_
_entity_poly.entity_id
_entity_poly.type
_entity_poly.pdbx_seq_one_letter_code
_entity_poly.pdbx_strand_id
1 'polypeptide(L)'
;MQNWYDIWFEKSFGSGYRLDYDDLREYLFPSYVLNRYRQFAMVTRKLSYLGRGHIEERNPTYYRHLHVPARVIDQINAAKGSMRCRLNEALLDCARPMTFCPKQCPKNAEALRTYLDGVSSTRIWPFSNQHRVAIQTTIDSPGLVNWTYKKVIGACNACDRHLRGYHVETARERTEDYWDGLCLDCMNKSKTKTGSVHSDYWLHNSLRTWSRGCRLTGHSRNTWYHSFMGRHEEMEDYLEKQSKRENKQQAPPPKFNGHT
;
A
#
# COMPACT_ATOMS: atom_id res chain seq x y z
N MET A 1 -30.53 6.36 -15.02
CA MET A 1 -29.53 5.32 -15.39
C MET A 1 -28.67 4.82 -14.22
N GLN A 2 -28.59 5.50 -13.07
CA GLN A 2 -27.71 5.06 -11.97
C GLN A 2 -28.05 3.67 -11.39
N ASN A 3 -29.33 3.30 -11.38
CA ASN A 3 -29.81 2.07 -10.73
C ASN A 3 -29.44 0.78 -11.50
N TRP A 4 -29.40 0.80 -12.85
CA TRP A 4 -29.23 -0.44 -13.62
C TRP A 4 -27.85 -1.07 -13.42
N TYR A 5 -26.77 -0.27 -13.38
CA TYR A 5 -25.40 -0.80 -13.27
C TYR A 5 -25.14 -1.38 -11.89
N ASP A 6 -25.61 -0.72 -10.82
CA ASP A 6 -25.42 -1.25 -9.47
C ASP A 6 -26.21 -2.55 -9.30
N ILE A 7 -27.47 -2.60 -9.77
CA ILE A 7 -28.28 -3.83 -9.81
C ILE A 7 -27.60 -4.91 -10.65
N TRP A 8 -27.11 -4.56 -11.83
CA TRP A 8 -26.43 -5.50 -12.72
C TRP A 8 -25.15 -6.04 -12.07
N PHE A 9 -24.32 -5.17 -11.50
CA PHE A 9 -23.09 -5.54 -10.82
C PHE A 9 -23.38 -6.43 -9.60
N GLU A 10 -24.37 -6.10 -8.77
CA GLU A 10 -24.78 -6.93 -7.64
C GLU A 10 -25.39 -8.27 -8.10
N LYS A 11 -26.16 -8.31 -9.18
CA LYS A 11 -26.69 -9.58 -9.71
C LYS A 11 -25.63 -10.45 -10.36
N SER A 12 -24.66 -9.83 -11.02
CA SER A 12 -23.55 -10.52 -11.68
C SER A 12 -22.49 -10.99 -10.68
N PHE A 13 -22.29 -10.27 -9.55
CA PHE A 13 -21.15 -10.48 -8.64
C PHE A 13 -21.50 -10.63 -7.16
N GLY A 14 -22.72 -10.31 -6.74
CA GLY A 14 -23.16 -10.32 -5.34
C GLY A 14 -23.54 -11.71 -4.81
N SER A 15 -23.94 -12.65 -5.68
CA SER A 15 -24.32 -14.01 -5.29
C SER A 15 -23.21 -15.03 -5.56
N GLY A 16 -22.06 -14.86 -4.90
CA GLY A 16 -20.98 -15.87 -4.88
C GLY A 16 -20.04 -15.90 -6.08
N TYR A 17 -20.29 -15.11 -7.13
CA TYR A 17 -19.35 -14.97 -8.25
C TYR A 17 -18.16 -14.12 -7.82
N ARG A 18 -16.97 -14.73 -7.74
CA ARG A 18 -15.73 -14.03 -7.45
C ARG A 18 -15.15 -13.55 -8.78
N LEU A 19 -15.17 -12.23 -8.99
CA LEU A 19 -14.43 -11.59 -10.09
C LEU A 19 -13.00 -12.11 -10.11
N ASP A 20 -12.61 -12.74 -11.20
CA ASP A 20 -11.23 -13.16 -11.41
C ASP A 20 -10.35 -11.98 -11.83
N TYR A 21 -9.08 -12.24 -12.11
CA TYR A 21 -8.15 -11.16 -12.47
C TYR A 21 -8.49 -10.50 -13.81
N ASP A 22 -8.94 -11.26 -14.81
CA ASP A 22 -9.27 -10.71 -16.11
C ASP A 22 -10.58 -9.92 -16.06
N ASP A 23 -11.58 -10.41 -15.32
CA ASP A 23 -12.80 -9.66 -15.05
C ASP A 23 -12.46 -8.26 -14.50
N LEU A 24 -11.61 -8.21 -13.47
CA LEU A 24 -11.21 -6.95 -12.84
C LEU A 24 -10.55 -5.98 -13.83
N ARG A 25 -9.75 -6.49 -14.78
CA ARG A 25 -9.10 -5.68 -15.82
C ARG A 25 -10.11 -5.11 -16.82
N GLU A 26 -11.17 -5.86 -17.12
CA GLU A 26 -12.28 -5.42 -17.98
C GLU A 26 -13.21 -4.42 -17.26
N TYR A 27 -13.40 -4.57 -15.95
CA TYR A 27 -14.26 -3.68 -15.15
C TYR A 27 -13.64 -2.33 -14.79
N LEU A 28 -12.34 -2.17 -14.97
CA LEU A 28 -11.63 -0.96 -14.58
C LEU A 28 -12.18 0.27 -15.32
N PHE A 29 -12.31 0.21 -16.65
CA PHE A 29 -12.82 1.34 -17.43
C PHE A 29 -14.30 1.65 -17.20
N PRO A 30 -15.23 0.67 -17.26
CA PRO A 30 -16.65 0.92 -16.97
C PRO A 30 -16.87 1.56 -15.60
N SER A 31 -16.19 1.09 -14.55
CA SER A 31 -16.34 1.67 -13.21
C SER A 31 -15.78 3.09 -13.11
N TYR A 32 -14.74 3.41 -13.88
CA TYR A 32 -14.19 4.77 -14.02
C TYR A 32 -15.15 5.71 -14.74
N VAL A 33 -15.55 5.37 -15.98
CA VAL A 33 -16.30 6.27 -16.87
C VAL A 33 -17.73 6.50 -16.37
N LEU A 34 -18.34 5.49 -15.75
CA LEU A 34 -19.67 5.59 -15.13
C LEU A 34 -19.62 6.24 -13.74
N ASN A 35 -18.45 6.71 -13.29
CA ASN A 35 -18.24 7.40 -12.03
C ASN A 35 -18.68 6.58 -10.79
N ARG A 36 -18.42 5.27 -10.83
CA ARG A 36 -18.82 4.26 -9.83
C ARG A 36 -17.76 4.12 -8.76
N TYR A 37 -17.71 5.08 -7.85
CA TYR A 37 -16.62 5.22 -6.88
C TYR A 37 -16.36 3.97 -6.02
N ARG A 38 -17.41 3.24 -5.59
CA ARG A 38 -17.24 2.01 -4.78
C ARG A 38 -16.64 0.88 -5.60
N GLN A 39 -17.21 0.62 -6.77
CA GLN A 39 -16.76 -0.44 -7.66
C GLN A 39 -15.35 -0.14 -8.19
N PHE A 40 -15.06 1.11 -8.56
CA PHE A 40 -13.73 1.53 -9.00
C PHE A 40 -12.67 1.35 -7.91
N ALA A 41 -12.95 1.76 -6.67
CA ALA A 41 -12.05 1.52 -5.54
C ALA A 41 -11.85 0.02 -5.29
N MET A 42 -12.92 -0.77 -5.28
CA MET A 42 -12.84 -2.22 -5.10
C MET A 42 -12.02 -2.91 -6.21
N VAL A 43 -12.26 -2.56 -7.48
CA VAL A 43 -11.56 -3.13 -8.65
C VAL A 43 -10.07 -2.80 -8.57
N THR A 44 -9.73 -1.52 -8.39
CA THR A 44 -8.33 -1.07 -8.31
C THR A 44 -7.60 -1.71 -7.12
N ARG A 45 -8.25 -1.80 -5.96
CA ARG A 45 -7.73 -2.55 -4.80
C ARG A 45 -7.44 -3.99 -5.20
N LYS A 46 -8.44 -4.76 -5.63
CA LYS A 46 -8.26 -6.19 -5.96
C LYS A 46 -7.19 -6.42 -7.04
N LEU A 47 -7.11 -5.57 -8.08
CA LEU A 47 -6.06 -5.64 -9.09
C LEU A 47 -4.65 -5.57 -8.47
N SER A 48 -4.42 -4.66 -7.52
CA SER A 48 -3.11 -4.56 -6.86
C SER A 48 -2.70 -5.80 -6.07
N TYR A 49 -3.67 -6.47 -5.42
CA TYR A 49 -3.41 -7.66 -4.62
C TYR A 49 -3.25 -8.93 -5.46
N LEU A 50 -4.12 -9.09 -6.46
CA LEU A 50 -4.20 -10.32 -7.27
C LEU A 50 -3.29 -10.30 -8.49
N GLY A 51 -2.93 -9.12 -8.99
CA GLY A 51 -2.15 -8.99 -10.20
C GLY A 51 -0.76 -9.60 -10.07
N ARG A 52 -0.35 -10.34 -11.09
CA ARG A 52 1.03 -10.80 -11.28
C ARG A 52 1.73 -9.87 -12.26
N GLY A 53 3.00 -9.54 -12.00
CA GLY A 53 3.75 -8.64 -12.89
C GLY A 53 3.21 -7.20 -12.92
N HIS A 54 3.25 -6.58 -14.10
CA HIS A 54 2.67 -5.27 -14.34
C HIS A 54 1.15 -5.40 -14.52
N ILE A 55 0.38 -4.52 -13.87
CA ILE A 55 -1.07 -4.47 -14.04
C ILE A 55 -1.37 -3.66 -15.27
N GLU A 56 -2.27 -4.19 -16.10
CA GLU A 56 -2.73 -3.56 -17.33
C GLU A 56 -4.24 -3.62 -17.37
N GLU A 57 -4.87 -2.66 -18.04
CA GLU A 57 -6.28 -2.77 -18.41
C GLU A 57 -6.48 -3.89 -19.45
N ARG A 58 -7.70 -4.39 -19.57
CA ARG A 58 -8.12 -5.26 -20.66
C ARG A 58 -9.38 -4.67 -21.28
N ASN A 59 -9.33 -4.30 -22.56
CA ASN A 59 -10.49 -3.84 -23.30
C ASN A 59 -10.93 -4.95 -24.28
N PRO A 60 -12.02 -5.68 -23.99
CA PRO A 60 -12.49 -6.77 -24.84
C PRO A 60 -13.28 -6.28 -26.06
N THR A 61 -13.52 -4.98 -26.17
CA THR A 61 -14.34 -4.40 -27.23
C THR A 61 -13.53 -4.05 -28.48
N TYR A 62 -14.24 -3.81 -29.59
CA TYR A 62 -13.63 -3.27 -30.82
C TYR A 62 -13.20 -1.80 -30.68
N TYR A 63 -13.68 -1.09 -29.67
CA TYR A 63 -13.39 0.34 -29.45
C TYR A 63 -12.11 0.51 -28.64
N ARG A 64 -10.96 0.31 -29.29
CA ARG A 64 -9.61 0.34 -28.67
C ARG A 64 -9.19 1.69 -28.06
N HIS A 65 -9.98 2.74 -28.19
CA HIS A 65 -9.72 4.04 -27.57
C HIS A 65 -10.37 4.17 -26.18
N LEU A 66 -11.26 3.24 -25.81
CA LEU A 66 -11.93 3.21 -24.51
C LEU A 66 -10.98 2.63 -23.46
N HIS A 67 -10.31 3.52 -22.73
CA HIS A 67 -9.34 3.18 -21.70
C HIS A 67 -9.39 4.18 -20.55
N VAL A 68 -8.96 3.75 -19.36
CA VAL A 68 -8.65 4.70 -18.30
C VAL A 68 -7.40 5.49 -18.67
N PRO A 69 -7.23 6.73 -18.15
CA PRO A 69 -5.97 7.44 -18.34
C PRO A 69 -4.79 6.59 -17.87
N ALA A 70 -3.67 6.58 -18.60
CA ALA A 70 -2.49 5.77 -18.27
C ALA A 70 -2.03 5.96 -16.80
N ARG A 71 -2.12 7.20 -16.30
CA ARG A 71 -1.83 7.54 -14.90
C ARG A 71 -2.61 6.71 -13.87
N VAL A 72 -3.82 6.26 -14.20
CA VAL A 72 -4.60 5.35 -13.34
C VAL A 72 -3.88 4.02 -13.18
N ILE A 73 -3.40 3.44 -14.29
CA ILE A 73 -2.64 2.19 -14.30
C ILE A 73 -1.32 2.36 -13.55
N ASP A 74 -0.62 3.47 -13.77
CA ASP A 74 0.61 3.80 -13.05
C ASP A 74 0.38 3.82 -11.54
N GLN A 75 -0.70 4.46 -11.08
CA GLN A 75 -1.01 4.57 -9.66
C GLN A 75 -1.38 3.23 -9.01
N ILE A 76 -2.09 2.35 -9.72
CA ILE A 76 -2.38 0.99 -9.24
C ILE A 76 -1.07 0.21 -9.09
N ASN A 77 -0.17 0.30 -10.07
CA ASN A 77 1.13 -0.35 -10.02
C ASN A 77 2.04 0.25 -8.94
N ALA A 78 1.98 1.56 -8.71
CA ALA A 78 2.70 2.24 -7.64
C ALA A 78 2.21 1.79 -6.25
N ALA A 79 0.89 1.70 -6.03
CA ALA A 79 0.32 1.17 -4.80
C ALA A 79 0.76 -0.27 -4.54
N LYS A 80 0.71 -1.11 -5.57
CA LYS A 80 1.23 -2.48 -5.54
C LYS A 80 2.72 -2.55 -5.17
N GLY A 81 3.55 -1.74 -5.82
CA GLY A 81 4.98 -1.67 -5.51
C GLY A 81 5.21 -1.24 -4.06
N SER A 82 4.49 -0.22 -3.60
CA SER A 82 4.62 0.32 -2.24
C SER A 82 4.23 -0.69 -1.15
N MET A 83 3.13 -1.44 -1.35
CA MET A 83 2.76 -2.54 -0.44
C MET A 83 3.85 -3.60 -0.35
N ARG A 84 4.45 -4.00 -1.48
CA ARG A 84 5.57 -4.95 -1.47
C ARG A 84 6.79 -4.40 -0.73
N CYS A 85 7.14 -3.14 -0.95
CA CYS A 85 8.24 -2.50 -0.21
C CYS A 85 7.98 -2.53 1.30
N ARG A 86 6.78 -2.14 1.74
CA ARG A 86 6.42 -2.16 3.17
C ARG A 86 6.47 -3.56 3.78
N LEU A 87 5.98 -4.57 3.04
CA LEU A 87 6.03 -5.95 3.51
C LEU A 87 7.47 -6.46 3.63
N ASN A 88 8.34 -6.12 2.67
CA ASN A 88 9.77 -6.42 2.74
C ASN A 88 10.44 -5.73 3.93
N GLU A 89 10.24 -4.42 4.08
CA GLU A 89 10.78 -3.62 5.18
C GLU A 89 10.37 -4.24 6.53
N ALA A 90 9.09 -4.53 6.71
CA ALA A 90 8.57 -5.07 7.96
C ALA A 90 9.22 -6.40 8.36
N LEU A 91 9.59 -7.25 7.40
CA LEU A 91 10.18 -8.57 7.67
C LEU A 91 11.71 -8.56 7.69
N LEU A 92 12.37 -7.59 7.06
CA LEU A 92 13.81 -7.64 6.83
C LEU A 92 14.56 -6.54 7.56
N ASP A 93 13.91 -5.42 7.89
CA ASP A 93 14.56 -4.36 8.65
C ASP A 93 14.96 -4.85 10.04
N CYS A 94 14.16 -5.74 10.65
CA CYS A 94 14.53 -6.36 11.91
C CYS A 94 15.77 -7.26 11.80
N ALA A 95 16.05 -7.81 10.62
CA ALA A 95 17.21 -8.67 10.37
C ALA A 95 18.52 -7.88 10.13
N ARG A 96 18.46 -6.54 10.07
CA ARG A 96 19.65 -5.70 9.94
C ARG A 96 20.59 -5.89 11.15
N PRO A 97 21.92 -5.79 10.96
CA PRO A 97 22.87 -5.81 12.06
C PRO A 97 22.49 -4.80 13.15
N MET A 98 22.70 -5.16 14.42
CA MET A 98 22.33 -4.37 15.62
C MET A 98 20.83 -4.14 15.85
N THR A 99 19.96 -4.35 14.85
CA THR A 99 18.50 -4.20 14.97
C THR A 99 17.85 -5.48 15.50
N PHE A 100 18.31 -6.63 15.00
CA PHE A 100 17.82 -7.93 15.46
C PHE A 100 18.18 -8.16 16.93
N CYS A 101 19.43 -7.90 17.29
CA CYS A 101 19.88 -7.99 18.66
C CYS A 101 20.88 -6.87 18.95
N PRO A 102 20.48 -5.82 19.69
CA PRO A 102 21.39 -4.74 20.06
C PRO A 102 22.39 -5.17 21.15
N LYS A 103 22.10 -6.27 21.84
CA LYS A 103 22.98 -6.87 22.85
C LYS A 103 23.94 -7.83 22.15
N GLN A 104 25.18 -7.93 22.62
CA GLN A 104 26.15 -8.93 22.14
C GLN A 104 25.76 -10.35 22.59
N CYS A 105 24.57 -10.81 22.20
CA CYS A 105 24.05 -12.12 22.58
C CYS A 105 24.87 -13.22 21.87
N PRO A 106 25.44 -14.20 22.60
CA PRO A 106 26.20 -15.29 22.00
C PRO A 106 25.38 -16.13 21.01
N LYS A 107 24.05 -16.14 21.17
CA LYS A 107 23.09 -16.87 20.33
C LYS A 107 22.50 -16.04 19.20
N ASN A 108 22.96 -14.80 18.99
CA ASN A 108 22.40 -13.91 17.97
C ASN A 108 22.46 -14.52 16.56
N ALA A 109 23.61 -15.10 16.17
CA ALA A 109 23.76 -15.69 14.84
C ALA A 109 22.79 -16.87 14.60
N GLU A 110 22.63 -17.74 15.61
CA GLU A 110 21.70 -18.88 15.57
C GLU A 110 20.23 -18.41 15.52
N ALA A 111 19.89 -17.41 16.33
CA ALA A 111 18.56 -16.80 16.32
C ALA A 111 18.24 -16.10 15.00
N LEU A 112 19.17 -15.30 14.46
CA LEU A 112 18.98 -14.62 13.17
C LEU A 112 18.81 -15.63 12.03
N ARG A 113 19.62 -16.70 12.01
CA ARG A 113 19.46 -17.79 11.03
C ARG A 113 18.08 -18.43 11.14
N THR A 114 17.67 -18.79 12.35
CA THR A 114 16.36 -19.40 12.61
C THR A 114 15.22 -18.49 12.15
N TYR A 115 15.34 -17.18 12.37
CA TYR A 115 14.39 -16.19 11.88
C TYR A 115 14.34 -16.14 10.35
N LEU A 116 15.50 -16.09 9.69
CA LEU A 116 15.59 -16.06 8.22
C LEU A 116 15.06 -17.34 7.58
N ASP A 117 15.27 -18.49 8.21
CA ASP A 117 14.65 -19.76 7.80
C ASP A 117 13.12 -19.64 7.86
N GLY A 118 12.57 -19.01 8.90
CA GLY A 118 11.15 -18.67 8.98
C GLY A 118 10.69 -17.74 7.85
N VAL A 119 11.41 -16.64 7.60
CA VAL A 119 11.10 -15.71 6.50
C VAL A 119 11.15 -16.40 5.13
N SER A 120 12.06 -17.36 4.93
CA SER A 120 12.16 -18.11 3.67
C SER A 120 10.87 -18.86 3.31
N SER A 121 10.04 -19.19 4.30
CA SER A 121 8.74 -19.84 4.09
C SER A 121 7.62 -18.89 3.64
N THR A 122 7.84 -17.57 3.63
CA THR A 122 6.82 -16.53 3.36
C THR A 122 6.63 -16.21 1.87
N ARG A 123 7.25 -16.96 0.94
CA ARG A 123 7.29 -16.69 -0.52
C ARG A 123 7.82 -15.30 -0.94
N ILE A 124 8.21 -14.47 0.02
CA ILE A 124 8.93 -13.20 -0.19
C ILE A 124 10.35 -13.47 -0.64
N TRP A 125 10.94 -14.55 -0.13
CA TRP A 125 12.21 -15.06 -0.61
C TRP A 125 12.01 -16.03 -1.78
N PRO A 126 12.80 -15.95 -2.88
CA PRO A 126 13.85 -14.97 -3.16
C PRO A 126 13.32 -13.66 -3.76
N PHE A 127 14.03 -12.55 -3.51
CA PHE A 127 13.66 -11.19 -3.97
C PHE A 127 13.48 -11.05 -5.48
N SER A 128 14.29 -11.78 -6.25
CA SER A 128 14.31 -11.70 -7.71
C SER A 128 12.95 -11.98 -8.36
N ASN A 129 12.08 -12.76 -7.70
CA ASN A 129 10.77 -13.13 -8.25
C ASN A 129 9.59 -12.32 -7.71
N GLN A 130 9.81 -11.42 -6.77
CA GLN A 130 8.71 -10.71 -6.08
C GLN A 130 7.82 -9.90 -7.01
N HIS A 131 8.37 -9.34 -8.09
CA HIS A 131 7.58 -8.60 -9.08
C HIS A 131 6.54 -9.48 -9.79
N ARG A 132 6.80 -10.80 -9.91
CA ARG A 132 5.93 -11.79 -10.59
C ARG A 132 4.87 -12.41 -9.68
N VAL A 133 5.09 -12.35 -8.36
CA VAL A 133 4.18 -12.94 -7.37
C VAL A 133 3.11 -11.92 -6.97
N ALA A 134 1.85 -12.35 -6.93
CA ALA A 134 0.75 -11.52 -6.44
C ALA A 134 0.91 -11.26 -4.93
N ILE A 135 0.60 -10.06 -4.46
CA ILE A 135 0.71 -9.72 -3.03
C ILE A 135 -0.17 -10.66 -2.20
N GLN A 136 -1.37 -10.99 -2.70
CA GLN A 136 -2.29 -11.92 -2.04
C GLN A 136 -1.62 -13.28 -1.77
N THR A 137 -0.88 -13.82 -2.73
CA THR A 137 -0.16 -15.09 -2.58
C THR A 137 0.92 -15.03 -1.50
N THR A 138 1.47 -13.85 -1.26
CA THR A 138 2.45 -13.64 -0.20
C THR A 138 1.78 -13.57 1.17
N ILE A 139 0.76 -12.72 1.34
CA ILE A 139 0.05 -12.55 2.62
C ILE A 139 -0.72 -13.82 3.05
N ASP A 140 -1.09 -14.66 2.09
CA ASP A 140 -1.71 -15.97 2.32
C ASP A 140 -0.68 -17.11 2.42
N SER A 141 0.63 -16.80 2.38
CA SER A 141 1.66 -17.83 2.49
C SER A 141 1.63 -18.48 3.88
N PRO A 142 1.90 -19.79 3.99
CA PRO A 142 1.93 -20.46 5.29
C PRO A 142 2.87 -19.78 6.29
N GLY A 143 3.99 -19.24 5.80
CA GLY A 143 4.95 -18.51 6.63
C GLY A 143 4.39 -17.22 7.22
N LEU A 144 3.47 -16.51 6.56
CA LEU A 144 2.86 -15.30 7.13
C LEU A 144 1.57 -15.57 7.90
N VAL A 145 0.78 -16.56 7.47
CA VAL A 145 -0.48 -16.90 8.13
C VAL A 145 -0.24 -17.64 9.44
N ASN A 146 0.69 -18.59 9.44
CA ASN A 146 1.00 -19.44 10.59
C ASN A 146 2.50 -19.36 10.87
N TRP A 147 2.96 -18.22 11.37
CA TRP A 147 4.36 -18.04 11.72
C TRP A 147 4.78 -19.08 12.77
N THR A 148 5.70 -19.97 12.39
CA THR A 148 6.18 -21.03 13.28
C THR A 148 7.43 -20.56 14.01
N TYR A 149 7.29 -20.37 15.32
CA TYR A 149 8.39 -19.99 16.19
C TYR A 149 9.20 -21.21 16.63
N LYS A 150 10.52 -21.16 16.42
CA LYS A 150 11.47 -22.11 16.99
C LYS A 150 12.31 -21.39 18.05
N LYS A 151 12.21 -21.85 19.30
CA LYS A 151 12.97 -21.31 20.42
C LYS A 151 14.45 -21.68 20.31
N VAL A 152 15.33 -20.69 20.41
CA VAL A 152 16.77 -20.90 20.53
C VAL A 152 17.16 -20.86 22.00
N ILE A 153 17.69 -21.98 22.52
CA ILE A 153 18.07 -22.11 23.92
C ILE A 153 19.24 -21.16 24.23
N GLY A 154 19.11 -20.35 25.29
CA GLY A 154 20.11 -19.35 25.68
C GLY A 154 20.07 -18.05 24.87
N ALA A 155 19.09 -17.88 23.97
CA ALA A 155 18.86 -16.60 23.31
C ALA A 155 18.35 -15.54 24.31
N CYS A 156 18.80 -14.30 24.14
CA CYS A 156 18.31 -13.20 24.96
C CYS A 156 16.89 -12.79 24.56
N ASN A 157 16.22 -12.01 25.42
CA ASN A 157 14.84 -11.54 25.18
C ASN A 157 14.67 -10.76 23.85
N ALA A 158 15.70 -10.05 23.38
CA ALA A 158 15.62 -9.33 22.11
C ALA A 158 15.52 -10.30 20.92
N CYS A 159 16.39 -11.31 20.87
CA CYS A 159 16.34 -12.40 19.89
C CYS A 159 15.01 -13.16 19.99
N ASP A 160 14.58 -13.53 21.20
CA ASP A 160 13.35 -14.27 21.44
C ASP A 160 12.11 -13.52 20.91
N ARG A 161 12.05 -12.21 21.17
CA ARG A 161 10.95 -11.35 20.72
C ARG A 161 10.81 -11.32 19.20
N HIS A 162 11.93 -11.22 18.47
CA HIS A 162 11.88 -11.26 17.00
C HIS A 162 11.54 -12.65 16.47
N LEU A 163 12.06 -13.70 17.10
CA LEU A 163 11.70 -15.07 16.72
C LEU A 163 10.19 -15.34 16.89
N ARG A 164 9.54 -14.76 17.91
CA ARG A 164 8.09 -14.87 18.12
C ARG A 164 7.26 -14.29 16.97
N GLY A 165 7.81 -13.36 16.19
CA GLY A 165 7.19 -12.92 14.94
C GLY A 165 6.04 -11.92 15.08
N TYR A 166 5.90 -11.19 16.19
CA TYR A 166 4.85 -10.15 16.31
C TYR A 166 4.86 -9.13 15.16
N HIS A 167 6.05 -8.77 14.66
CA HIS A 167 6.20 -7.89 13.51
C HIS A 167 5.76 -8.55 12.20
N VAL A 168 5.82 -9.88 12.09
CA VAL A 168 5.35 -10.67 10.94
C VAL A 168 3.82 -10.62 10.87
N GLU A 169 3.15 -10.89 11.99
CA GLU A 169 1.69 -10.81 12.11
C GLU A 169 1.21 -9.38 11.77
N THR A 170 1.83 -8.38 12.41
CA THR A 170 1.53 -6.97 12.17
C THR A 170 1.79 -6.56 10.71
N ALA A 171 2.81 -7.13 10.05
CA ALA A 171 3.11 -6.82 8.65
C ALA A 171 1.99 -7.29 7.72
N ARG A 172 1.40 -8.46 8.00
CA ARG A 172 0.28 -9.01 7.24
C ARG A 172 -0.94 -8.11 7.35
N GLU A 173 -1.38 -7.80 8.57
CA GLU A 173 -2.54 -6.94 8.85
C GLU A 173 -2.37 -5.55 8.21
N ARG A 174 -1.21 -4.92 8.42
CA ARG A 174 -0.91 -3.60 7.84
C ARG A 174 -0.85 -3.62 6.32
N THR A 175 -0.51 -4.75 5.72
CA THR A 175 -0.54 -4.89 4.26
C THR A 175 -1.98 -4.99 3.79
N GLU A 176 -2.83 -5.80 4.42
CA GLU A 176 -4.26 -5.94 4.08
C GLU A 176 -5.04 -4.61 4.18
N ASP A 177 -4.74 -3.81 5.20
CA ASP A 177 -5.35 -2.50 5.45
C ASP A 177 -4.59 -1.33 4.79
N TYR A 178 -3.56 -1.64 3.99
CA TYR A 178 -2.68 -0.60 3.43
C TYR A 178 -3.43 0.38 2.53
N TRP A 179 -4.39 -0.09 1.73
CA TRP A 179 -4.99 0.68 0.65
C TRP A 179 -6.41 0.23 0.29
N ASP A 180 -7.30 1.21 0.17
CA ASP A 180 -8.73 1.02 -0.10
C ASP A 180 -9.04 1.00 -1.61
N GLY A 181 -8.02 1.15 -2.46
CA GLY A 181 -8.17 1.41 -3.89
C GLY A 181 -8.09 2.89 -4.22
N LEU A 182 -8.21 3.24 -5.51
CA LEU A 182 -8.23 4.62 -5.97
C LEU A 182 -9.56 5.30 -5.70
N CYS A 183 -9.51 6.56 -5.29
CA CYS A 183 -10.66 7.40 -4.99
C CYS A 183 -10.90 8.38 -6.15
N LEU A 184 -12.02 8.19 -6.87
CA LEU A 184 -12.40 9.07 -8.00
C LEU A 184 -12.50 10.54 -7.59
N ASP A 185 -12.92 10.84 -6.36
CA ASP A 185 -13.03 12.21 -5.89
C ASP A 185 -11.66 12.86 -5.63
N CYS A 186 -10.72 12.12 -5.01
CA CYS A 186 -9.33 12.56 -4.88
C CYS A 186 -8.66 12.74 -6.25
N MET A 187 -8.93 11.84 -7.19
CA MET A 187 -8.44 11.97 -8.57
C MET A 187 -9.00 13.22 -9.25
N ASN A 188 -10.29 13.50 -9.09
CA ASN A 188 -10.91 14.68 -9.69
C ASN A 188 -10.42 16.00 -9.07
N LYS A 189 -10.12 16.02 -7.77
CA LYS A 189 -9.50 17.17 -7.08
C LYS A 189 -8.05 17.41 -7.48
N SER A 190 -7.32 16.35 -7.83
CA SER A 190 -5.90 16.44 -8.22
C SER A 190 -5.66 16.58 -9.72
N LYS A 191 -6.69 16.58 -10.56
CA LYS A 191 -6.55 16.93 -11.98
C LYS A 191 -6.18 18.41 -12.10
N THR A 192 -5.15 18.72 -12.89
CA THR A 192 -4.69 20.08 -13.18
C THR A 192 -5.80 20.88 -13.89
N LYS A 193 -6.55 21.65 -13.11
CA LYS A 193 -7.44 22.70 -13.61
C LYS A 193 -6.75 24.03 -13.35
N THR A 194 -5.84 24.43 -14.24
CA THR A 194 -5.18 25.77 -14.24
C THR A 194 -4.51 26.23 -12.93
N GLY A 195 -3.17 26.31 -12.93
CA GLY A 195 -2.37 27.29 -12.16
C GLY A 195 -2.17 27.10 -10.65
N SER A 196 -3.21 26.85 -9.83
CA SER A 196 -3.05 26.84 -8.35
C SER A 196 -3.95 25.86 -7.57
N VAL A 197 -4.67 24.98 -8.27
CA VAL A 197 -5.85 24.27 -7.72
C VAL A 197 -5.53 23.02 -6.88
N HIS A 198 -4.27 22.66 -6.68
CA HIS A 198 -3.95 21.57 -5.75
C HIS A 198 -4.01 21.98 -4.27
N SER A 199 -4.26 23.26 -3.94
CA SER A 199 -4.34 23.72 -2.56
C SER A 199 -5.33 22.91 -1.70
N ASP A 200 -6.53 22.62 -2.21
CA ASP A 200 -7.53 21.78 -1.52
C ASP A 200 -7.03 20.35 -1.35
N TYR A 201 -6.42 19.79 -2.39
CA TYR A 201 -5.85 18.45 -2.35
C TYR A 201 -4.72 18.32 -1.31
N TRP A 202 -3.83 19.31 -1.25
CA TRP A 202 -2.72 19.39 -0.29
C TRP A 202 -3.20 19.68 1.13
N LEU A 203 -4.24 20.48 1.29
CA LEU A 203 -4.81 20.83 2.59
C LEU A 203 -5.32 19.60 3.34
N HIS A 204 -5.91 18.64 2.62
CA HIS A 204 -6.35 17.38 3.20
C HIS A 204 -5.21 16.62 3.88
N ASN A 205 -4.00 16.66 3.31
CA ASN A 205 -2.88 15.97 3.89
C ASN A 205 -2.27 16.74 5.07
N SER A 206 -2.24 18.07 5.05
CA SER A 206 -1.80 18.86 6.21
C SER A 206 -2.76 18.72 7.40
N LEU A 207 -4.07 18.62 7.14
CA LEU A 207 -5.08 18.40 8.17
C LEU A 207 -5.26 16.92 8.55
N ARG A 208 -4.60 15.99 7.84
CA ARG A 208 -4.80 14.53 7.96
C ARG A 208 -6.26 14.10 7.77
N THR A 209 -7.02 14.85 6.98
CA THR A 209 -8.44 14.60 6.66
C THR A 209 -8.59 14.11 5.22
N TRP A 210 -7.91 13.02 4.88
CA TRP A 210 -7.74 12.55 3.49
C TRP A 210 -9.07 12.26 2.76
N SER A 211 -10.04 11.65 3.45
CA SER A 211 -11.34 11.27 2.89
C SER A 211 -12.43 12.33 3.01
N ARG A 212 -12.12 13.50 3.57
CA ARG A 212 -13.12 14.56 3.80
C ARG A 212 -13.72 15.04 2.46
N GLY A 213 -15.04 14.99 2.35
CA GLY A 213 -15.74 15.40 1.12
C GLY A 213 -15.57 14.44 -0.06
N CYS A 214 -15.08 13.22 0.17
CA CYS A 214 -15.11 12.13 -0.80
C CYS A 214 -16.36 11.26 -0.56
N ARG A 215 -16.94 10.71 -1.64
CA ARG A 215 -18.01 9.70 -1.58
C ARG A 215 -17.50 8.38 -1.04
N LEU A 216 -16.23 8.05 -1.29
CA LEU A 216 -15.53 6.96 -0.62
C LEU A 216 -15.14 7.41 0.80
N THR A 217 -16.06 7.27 1.75
CA THR A 217 -15.89 7.74 3.13
C THR A 217 -14.88 6.87 3.87
N GLY A 218 -14.04 7.49 4.72
CA GLY A 218 -13.14 6.76 5.63
C GLY A 218 -11.85 6.23 5.00
N HIS A 219 -11.59 6.48 3.72
CA HIS A 219 -10.35 6.02 3.08
C HIS A 219 -9.09 6.64 3.71
N SER A 220 -8.00 5.90 3.66
CA SER A 220 -6.73 6.25 4.30
C SER A 220 -5.88 7.26 3.51
N ARG A 221 -4.74 7.65 4.10
CA ARG A 221 -3.69 8.44 3.46
C ARG A 221 -3.21 7.83 2.15
N ASN A 222 -3.03 6.50 2.10
CA ASN A 222 -2.45 5.85 0.93
C ASN A 222 -3.42 5.90 -0.25
N THR A 223 -4.73 5.78 0.01
CA THR A 223 -5.75 5.99 -1.03
C THR A 223 -5.73 7.42 -1.55
N TRP A 224 -5.60 8.43 -0.68
CA TRP A 224 -5.39 9.81 -1.13
C TRP A 224 -4.13 9.91 -1.98
N TYR A 225 -2.96 9.51 -1.46
CA TYR A 225 -1.66 9.63 -2.12
C TYR A 225 -1.65 9.00 -3.52
N HIS A 226 -2.08 7.74 -3.64
CA HIS A 226 -2.12 7.04 -4.91
C HIS A 226 -3.23 7.54 -5.84
N SER A 227 -4.20 8.30 -5.36
CA SER A 227 -5.21 8.93 -6.22
C SER A 227 -4.74 10.24 -6.86
N PHE A 228 -3.48 10.63 -6.67
CA PHE A 228 -2.94 11.86 -7.24
C PHE A 228 -2.76 11.76 -8.77
N MET A 229 -3.42 12.67 -9.50
CA MET A 229 -3.36 12.72 -10.97
C MET A 229 -2.40 13.78 -11.52
N GLY A 230 -1.74 14.56 -10.66
CA GLY A 230 -0.68 15.49 -11.07
C GLY A 230 0.67 14.79 -11.32
N ARG A 231 1.72 15.57 -11.59
CA ARG A 231 3.06 15.04 -11.92
C ARG A 231 3.74 14.44 -10.68
N HIS A 232 4.59 13.44 -10.88
CA HIS A 232 5.28 12.80 -9.75
C HIS A 232 6.12 13.81 -8.95
N GLU A 233 6.85 14.69 -9.65
CA GLU A 233 7.70 15.68 -9.01
C GLU A 233 6.91 16.62 -8.09
N GLU A 234 5.67 16.98 -8.47
CA GLU A 234 4.81 17.87 -7.66
C GLU A 234 4.46 17.26 -6.30
N MET A 235 4.26 15.94 -6.26
CA MET A 235 3.98 15.21 -5.04
C MET A 235 5.23 15.05 -4.17
N GLU A 236 6.37 14.75 -4.77
CA GLU A 236 7.66 14.65 -4.07
C GLU A 236 8.06 15.99 -3.43
N ASP A 237 8.01 17.07 -4.21
CA ASP A 237 8.27 18.43 -3.77
C ASP A 237 7.43 18.81 -2.55
N TYR A 238 6.13 18.47 -2.60
CA TYR A 238 5.21 18.76 -1.51
C TYR A 238 5.57 17.98 -0.25
N LEU A 239 5.83 16.67 -0.36
CA LEU A 239 6.20 15.84 0.78
C LEU A 239 7.53 16.27 1.41
N GLU A 240 8.51 16.63 0.58
CA GLU A 240 9.80 17.14 1.06
C GLU A 240 9.62 18.47 1.83
N LYS A 241 8.85 19.41 1.27
CA LYS A 241 8.53 20.69 1.93
C LYS A 241 7.78 20.49 3.23
N GLN A 242 6.88 19.51 3.30
CA GLN A 242 6.15 19.17 4.53
C GLN A 242 7.08 18.60 5.60
N SER A 243 7.90 17.60 5.25
CA SER A 243 8.88 17.00 6.19
C SER A 243 9.81 18.05 6.79
N LYS A 244 10.31 18.98 5.96
CA LYS A 244 11.12 20.13 6.42
C LYS A 244 10.37 21.04 7.41
N ARG A 245 9.06 21.24 7.25
CA ARG A 245 8.24 22.04 8.17
C ARG A 245 8.01 21.32 9.51
N GLU A 246 7.68 20.03 9.46
CA GLU A 246 7.45 19.21 10.65
C GLU A 246 8.72 19.10 11.51
N ASN A 247 9.89 18.88 10.87
CA ASN A 247 11.17 18.84 11.58
C ASN A 247 11.56 20.17 12.22
N LYS A 248 11.22 21.31 11.59
CA LYS A 248 11.44 22.64 12.17
C LYS A 248 10.56 22.92 13.39
N GLN A 249 9.32 22.42 13.41
CA GLN A 249 8.41 22.58 14.54
C GLN A 249 8.77 21.69 15.74
N GLN A 250 9.52 20.62 15.52
CA GLN A 250 10.00 19.71 16.57
C GLN A 250 11.41 20.06 17.08
N ALA A 251 12.07 21.07 16.52
CA ALA A 251 13.38 21.50 16.99
C ALA A 251 13.26 22.16 18.38
N PRO A 252 14.13 21.81 19.35
CA PRO A 252 14.12 22.45 20.66
C PRO A 252 14.36 23.96 20.52
N PRO A 253 13.73 24.80 21.36
CA PRO A 253 13.94 26.24 21.30
C PRO A 253 15.43 26.56 21.48
N PRO A 254 15.94 27.60 20.79
CA PRO A 254 17.33 28.00 20.93
C PRO A 254 17.62 28.31 22.40
N LYS A 255 18.68 27.69 22.94
CA LYS A 255 19.17 27.99 24.29
C LYS A 255 19.54 29.47 24.33
N PHE A 256 18.77 30.27 25.04
CA PHE A 256 19.14 31.64 25.38
C PHE A 256 20.37 31.58 26.29
N ASN A 257 21.56 31.77 25.72
CA ASN A 257 22.76 32.07 26.51
C ASN A 257 22.70 33.56 26.87
N GLY A 258 21.93 33.87 27.91
CA GLY A 258 21.99 35.18 28.57
C GLY A 258 23.28 35.27 29.36
N HIS A 259 24.27 35.96 28.82
CA HIS A 259 25.36 36.52 29.63
C HIS A 259 24.96 37.94 30.02
N THR A 260 24.52 38.07 31.28
CA THR A 260 24.63 39.30 32.08
C THR A 260 26.09 39.54 32.45
#